data_AF-A0AB74HRH8-F1
#
_entry.id   AF-A0AB74HRH8-F1
#
_cell.length_a   1.000
_cell.length_b   1.000
_cell.length_c   1.000
_cell.angle_alpha   90.00
_cell.angle_beta   90.00
_cell.angle_gamma   90.00
#
_symmetry.space_group_name_H-M   'P 1'
#
loop_
_entity.id
_entity.type
_entity.pdbx_description
1 polymer ?
#
loop_
_entity_poly.entity_id
_entity_poly.type
_entity_poly.pdbx_seq_one_letter_code
_entity_poly.pdbx_strand_id
1 'polypeptide(L)'
;MKEEVSKGEVMELFLQACPSYKKRWDSYIQDNYETGDEQLLYIDFADFATHVVDLYKRNELNELSAVFDVIELLHTTGDAYVKEAVTIGLLEDLQNKLLYSGRDTSVFHPYLHRESLKWWNHLNDFWDGKTKSVGGPER
;
A
#
# COMPACT_ATOMS: atom_id res chain seq x y z
N MET A 1 -25.86 5.25 -5.58
CA MET A 1 -24.91 4.69 -4.61
C MET A 1 -23.57 4.65 -5.31
N LYS A 2 -22.50 5.20 -4.72
CA LYS A 2 -21.16 4.93 -5.22
C LYS A 2 -20.85 3.50 -4.77
N GLU A 3 -20.55 2.61 -5.70
CA GLU A 3 -20.08 1.26 -5.34
C GLU A 3 -18.74 1.43 -4.61
N GLU A 4 -18.62 0.82 -3.43
CA GLU A 4 -17.38 0.79 -2.66
C GLU A 4 -16.41 -0.16 -3.35
N VAL A 5 -15.12 0.21 -3.38
CA VAL A 5 -14.09 -0.66 -3.96
C VAL A 5 -13.92 -1.87 -3.04
N SER A 6 -14.11 -3.06 -3.60
CA SER A 6 -13.97 -4.33 -2.90
C SER A 6 -12.58 -4.93 -3.09
N LYS A 7 -12.21 -5.91 -2.25
CA LYS A 7 -10.88 -6.54 -2.28
C LYS A 7 -10.45 -7.09 -3.65
N GLY A 8 -11.40 -7.56 -4.46
CA GLY A 8 -11.13 -8.18 -5.77
C GLY A 8 -10.70 -7.18 -6.85
N GLU A 9 -10.97 -5.89 -6.65
CA GLU A 9 -10.69 -4.83 -7.64
C GLU A 9 -9.35 -4.12 -7.36
N VAL A 10 -8.80 -4.30 -6.17
CA VAL A 10 -7.68 -3.51 -5.65
C VAL A 10 -6.42 -3.67 -6.48
N MET A 11 -6.00 -4.92 -6.76
CA MET A 11 -4.75 -5.15 -7.49
C MET A 11 -4.85 -4.71 -8.94
N GLU A 12 -6.03 -4.72 -9.56
CA GLU A 12 -6.22 -4.20 -10.91
C GLU A 12 -5.95 -2.68 -10.97
N LEU A 13 -6.42 -1.91 -9.97
CA LEU A 13 -6.14 -0.48 -9.89
C LEU A 13 -4.63 -0.19 -9.80
N PHE A 14 -3.90 -0.97 -9.00
CA PHE A 14 -2.44 -0.82 -8.90
C PHE A 14 -1.72 -1.21 -10.18
N LEU A 15 -2.18 -2.23 -10.90
CA LEU A 15 -1.59 -2.62 -12.19
C LEU A 15 -1.79 -1.55 -13.27
N GLN A 16 -2.90 -0.81 -13.22
CA GLN A 16 -3.14 0.33 -14.11
C GLN A 16 -2.25 1.53 -13.74
N ALA A 17 -2.08 1.81 -12.45
CA ALA A 17 -1.28 2.93 -11.96
C ALA A 17 0.24 2.69 -12.02
N CYS A 18 0.68 1.43 -11.93
CA CYS A 18 2.07 1.01 -11.94
C CYS A 18 2.32 -0.06 -13.02
N PRO A 19 2.28 0.28 -14.32
CA PRO A 19 2.49 -0.68 -15.40
C PRO A 19 3.82 -1.45 -15.30
N SER A 20 4.87 -0.85 -14.73
CA SER A 20 6.15 -1.54 -14.51
C SER A 20 6.05 -2.76 -13.58
N TYR A 21 5.03 -2.83 -12.72
CA TYR A 21 4.80 -3.97 -11.82
C TYR A 21 4.20 -5.18 -12.54
N LYS A 22 3.51 -4.98 -13.67
CA LYS A 22 2.68 -6.01 -14.31
C LYS A 22 3.43 -7.33 -14.56
N LYS A 23 4.64 -7.26 -15.10
CA LYS A 23 5.43 -8.47 -15.37
C LYS A 23 5.76 -9.24 -14.08
N ARG A 24 6.07 -8.53 -12.99
CA ARG A 24 6.34 -9.14 -11.69
C ARG A 24 5.07 -9.77 -11.12
N TRP A 25 3.95 -9.06 -11.22
CA TRP A 25 2.64 -9.55 -10.80
C TRP A 25 2.25 -10.85 -11.50
N ASP A 26 2.39 -10.91 -12.83
CA ASP A 26 2.04 -12.11 -13.60
C ASP A 26 2.84 -13.34 -13.14
N SER A 27 4.15 -13.17 -12.88
CA SER A 27 4.99 -14.23 -12.33
C SER A 27 4.62 -14.58 -10.88
N TYR A 28 4.38 -13.57 -10.04
CA TYR A 28 3.96 -13.76 -8.65
C TYR A 28 2.68 -14.59 -8.55
N ILE A 29 1.65 -14.26 -9.36
CA ILE A 29 0.41 -15.02 -9.37
C ILE A 29 0.63 -16.47 -9.80
N GLN A 30 1.41 -16.69 -10.85
CA GLN A 30 1.73 -18.04 -11.34
C GLN A 30 2.47 -18.89 -10.29
N ASP A 31 3.36 -18.28 -9.51
CA ASP A 31 4.19 -18.98 -8.54
C ASP A 31 3.49 -19.21 -7.19
N ASN A 32 2.45 -18.44 -6.86
CA ASN A 32 1.84 -18.43 -5.52
C ASN A 32 0.37 -18.86 -5.46
N TYR A 33 -0.34 -18.96 -6.59
CA TYR A 33 -1.76 -19.31 -6.61
C TYR A 33 -2.09 -20.34 -7.69
N GLU A 34 -2.96 -21.28 -7.36
CA GLU A 34 -3.60 -22.21 -8.29
C GLU A 34 -5.02 -21.75 -8.66
N THR A 35 -5.60 -22.37 -9.69
CA THR A 35 -6.97 -22.04 -10.11
C THR A 35 -7.96 -22.41 -9.01
N GLY A 36 -8.68 -21.39 -8.50
CA GLY A 36 -9.70 -21.55 -7.46
C GLY A 36 -9.22 -21.16 -6.06
N ASP A 37 -7.94 -20.81 -5.90
CA ASP A 37 -7.42 -20.28 -4.65
C ASP A 37 -8.04 -18.92 -4.33
N GLU A 38 -8.23 -18.67 -3.03
CA GLU A 38 -8.58 -17.35 -2.54
C GLU A 38 -7.34 -16.46 -2.54
N GLN A 39 -7.44 -15.32 -3.22
CA GLN A 39 -6.38 -14.33 -3.24
C GLN A 39 -6.24 -13.61 -1.90
N LEU A 40 -5.00 -13.50 -1.41
CA LEU A 40 -4.67 -12.95 -0.10
C LEU A 40 -4.08 -11.53 -0.24
N LEU A 41 -4.95 -10.52 -0.23
CA LEU A 41 -4.59 -9.14 -0.53
C LEU A 41 -3.39 -8.60 0.30
N TYR A 42 -3.29 -8.98 1.58
CA TYR A 42 -2.16 -8.59 2.44
C TYR A 42 -0.82 -9.14 1.92
N ILE A 43 -0.80 -10.34 1.35
CA ILE A 43 0.42 -10.94 0.79
C ILE A 43 0.76 -10.30 -0.56
N ASP A 44 -0.26 -10.01 -1.37
CA ASP A 44 -0.10 -9.29 -2.64
C ASP A 44 0.52 -7.90 -2.41
N PHE A 45 0.06 -7.19 -1.37
CA PHE A 45 0.63 -5.90 -0.97
C PHE A 45 2.08 -5.99 -0.54
N ALA A 46 2.49 -7.06 0.14
CA ALA A 46 3.89 -7.24 0.53
C ALA A 46 4.81 -7.36 -0.69
N ASP A 47 4.36 -8.02 -1.76
CA ASP A 47 5.09 -8.09 -3.03
C ASP A 47 5.11 -6.73 -3.73
N PHE A 48 3.94 -6.09 -3.85
CA PHE A 48 3.82 -4.79 -4.49
C PHE A 48 4.63 -3.69 -3.81
N ALA A 49 4.60 -3.62 -2.47
CA ALA A 49 5.40 -2.69 -1.68
C ALA A 49 6.90 -2.86 -1.93
N THR A 50 7.36 -4.10 -2.17
CA THR A 50 8.76 -4.37 -2.56
C THR A 50 9.09 -3.68 -3.87
N HIS A 51 8.23 -3.84 -4.88
CA HIS A 51 8.41 -3.19 -6.17
C HIS A 51 8.42 -1.66 -6.07
N VAL A 52 7.48 -1.07 -5.33
CA VAL A 52 7.41 0.40 -5.15
C VAL A 52 8.67 0.96 -4.49
N VAL A 53 9.21 0.29 -3.47
CA VAL A 53 10.46 0.71 -2.81
C VAL A 53 11.66 0.52 -3.73
N ASP A 54 11.68 -0.51 -4.58
CA ASP A 54 12.73 -0.72 -5.57
C ASP A 54 12.70 0.33 -6.70
N LEU A 55 11.51 0.79 -7.13
CA LEU A 55 11.38 1.94 -8.04
C LEU A 55 12.01 3.19 -7.41
N TYR A 56 11.66 3.49 -6.16
CA TYR A 56 12.25 4.63 -5.44
C TYR A 56 13.77 4.53 -5.35
N LYS A 57 14.30 3.35 -4.98
CA LYS A 57 15.76 3.10 -4.89
C LYS A 57 16.49 3.31 -6.20
N ARG A 58 15.86 2.99 -7.34
CA ARG A 58 16.40 3.18 -8.69
C ARG A 58 16.15 4.58 -9.25
N ASN A 59 15.51 5.47 -8.49
CA ASN A 59 15.11 6.81 -8.92
C ASN A 59 14.13 6.78 -10.12
N GLU A 60 13.32 5.72 -10.22
CA GLU A 60 12.28 5.52 -11.25
C GLU A 60 10.94 6.06 -10.72
N LEU A 61 10.82 7.38 -10.59
CA LEU A 61 9.75 8.02 -9.81
C LEU A 61 8.44 8.27 -10.58
N ASN A 62 8.42 8.02 -11.89
CA ASN A 62 7.34 8.45 -12.80
C ASN A 62 5.96 7.86 -12.44
N GLU A 63 5.92 6.66 -11.87
CA GLU A 63 4.68 5.95 -11.53
C GLU A 63 4.24 6.21 -10.08
N LEU A 64 5.13 6.75 -9.22
CA LEU A 64 4.85 6.89 -7.80
C LEU A 64 3.63 7.78 -7.55
N SER A 65 3.49 8.92 -8.25
CA SER A 65 2.31 9.78 -8.07
C SER A 65 1.00 9.01 -8.29
N ALA A 66 0.90 8.25 -9.38
CA ALA A 66 -0.30 7.48 -9.70
C ALA A 66 -0.55 6.35 -8.69
N VAL A 67 0.50 5.70 -8.19
CA VAL A 67 0.38 4.69 -7.13
C VAL A 67 -0.22 5.29 -5.87
N PHE A 68 0.28 6.45 -5.44
CA PHE A 68 -0.23 7.11 -4.24
C PHE A 68 -1.63 7.72 -4.45
N ASP A 69 -2.01 8.10 -5.68
CA ASP A 69 -3.40 8.43 -6.02
C ASP A 69 -4.34 7.24 -5.78
N VAL A 70 -3.93 6.02 -6.16
CA VAL A 70 -4.70 4.80 -5.88
C VAL A 70 -4.79 4.53 -4.38
N ILE A 71 -3.69 4.70 -3.63
CA ILE A 71 -3.70 4.56 -2.16
C ILE A 71 -4.73 5.51 -1.53
N GLU A 72 -4.79 6.77 -1.96
CA GLU A 72 -5.78 7.75 -1.48
C GLU A 72 -7.21 7.35 -1.87
N LEU A 73 -7.41 6.91 -3.10
CA LEU A 73 -8.71 6.42 -3.57
C LEU A 73 -9.21 5.28 -2.67
N LEU A 74 -8.37 4.28 -2.39
CA LEU A 74 -8.77 3.12 -1.59
C LEU A 74 -9.08 3.51 -0.14
N HIS A 75 -8.34 4.44 0.46
CA HIS A 75 -8.68 4.96 1.80
C HIS A 75 -10.01 5.71 1.84
N THR A 76 -10.42 6.34 0.74
CA THR A 76 -11.65 7.16 0.68
C THR A 76 -12.88 6.40 0.20
N THR A 77 -12.72 5.44 -0.71
CA THR A 77 -13.83 4.74 -1.38
C THR A 77 -13.83 3.24 -1.18
N GLY A 78 -12.79 2.65 -0.58
CA GLY A 78 -12.77 1.23 -0.26
C GLY A 78 -13.79 0.85 0.81
N ASP A 79 -14.22 -0.41 0.81
CA ASP A 79 -14.94 -0.98 1.94
C ASP A 79 -14.06 -1.02 3.21
N ALA A 80 -14.63 -1.42 4.35
CA ALA A 80 -13.90 -1.44 5.61
C ALA A 80 -12.65 -2.34 5.56
N TYR A 81 -12.70 -3.47 4.86
CA TYR A 81 -11.58 -4.39 4.72
C TYR A 81 -10.47 -3.78 3.86
N VAL A 82 -10.82 -3.16 2.73
CA VAL A 82 -9.86 -2.51 1.83
C VAL A 82 -9.15 -1.35 2.53
N LYS A 83 -9.88 -0.52 3.28
CA LYS A 83 -9.29 0.60 4.03
C LYS A 83 -8.26 0.12 5.07
N GLU A 84 -8.60 -0.94 5.80
CA GLU A 84 -7.68 -1.58 6.74
C GLU A 84 -6.47 -2.18 6.02
N ALA A 85 -6.69 -2.95 4.96
CA ALA A 85 -5.64 -3.62 4.21
C ALA A 85 -4.65 -2.62 3.57
N VAL A 86 -5.12 -1.49 3.06
CA VAL A 86 -4.22 -0.47 2.49
C VAL A 86 -3.42 0.23 3.58
N THR A 87 -3.98 0.39 4.78
CA THR A 87 -3.23 0.94 5.92
C THR A 87 -2.20 -0.05 6.45
N ILE A 88 -2.65 -1.22 6.90
CA ILE A 88 -1.84 -2.20 7.62
C ILE A 88 -1.05 -3.10 6.67
N GLY A 89 -1.62 -3.46 5.52
CA GLY A 89 -0.95 -4.33 4.55
C GLY A 89 -0.02 -3.59 3.61
N LEU A 90 -0.35 -2.36 3.18
CA LEU A 90 0.45 -1.63 2.19
C LEU A 90 1.29 -0.50 2.78
N LEU A 91 0.69 0.49 3.45
CA LEU A 91 1.45 1.63 3.98
C LEU A 91 2.50 1.20 5.01
N GLU A 92 2.14 0.32 5.93
CA GLU A 92 3.08 -0.24 6.91
C GLU A 92 4.22 -1.02 6.25
N ASP A 93 3.94 -1.80 5.21
CA ASP A 93 4.99 -2.53 4.49
C ASP A 93 5.93 -1.62 3.71
N LEU A 94 5.43 -0.50 3.17
CA LEU A 94 6.30 0.53 2.58
C LEU A 94 7.23 1.12 3.64
N GLN A 95 6.74 1.43 4.85
CA GLN A 95 7.56 1.90 5.97
C GLN A 95 8.61 0.86 6.34
N ASN A 96 8.19 -0.38 6.59
CA ASN A 96 9.08 -1.48 6.96
C ASN A 96 10.20 -1.67 5.95
N LYS A 97 9.87 -1.74 4.64
CA LYS A 97 10.86 -1.97 3.59
C LYS A 97 11.84 -0.80 3.43
N LEU A 98 11.39 0.45 3.61
CA LEU A 98 12.27 1.62 3.65
C LEU A 98 13.24 1.54 4.83
N LEU A 99 12.73 1.25 6.03
CA LEU A 99 13.54 1.12 7.25
C LEU A 99 14.55 -0.02 7.14
N TYR A 100 14.15 -1.20 6.64
CA TYR A 100 15.07 -2.32 6.37
C TYR A 100 16.17 -1.95 5.36
N SER A 101 15.91 -1.00 4.46
CA SER A 101 16.89 -0.48 3.52
C SER A 101 17.75 0.68 4.06
N GLY A 102 17.58 1.05 5.33
CA GLY A 102 18.27 2.17 5.97
C GLY A 102 17.84 3.55 5.46
N ARG A 103 16.61 3.66 4.94
CA ARG A 103 16.04 4.91 4.43
C ARG A 103 14.97 5.45 5.36
N ASP A 104 14.87 6.77 5.39
CA ASP A 104 13.81 7.46 6.11
C ASP A 104 12.45 7.17 5.45
N THR A 105 11.41 6.99 6.26
CA THR A 105 10.05 6.79 5.75
C THR A 105 9.50 8.07 5.12
N SER A 106 10.05 9.23 5.47
CA SER A 106 9.60 10.54 5.02
C SER A 106 9.75 10.79 3.52
N VAL A 107 10.50 9.93 2.82
CA VAL A 107 10.71 10.02 1.37
C VAL A 107 9.42 9.94 0.57
N PHE A 108 8.38 9.32 1.13
CA PHE A 108 7.06 9.21 0.48
C PHE A 108 6.06 10.29 0.88
N HIS A 109 6.36 11.15 1.87
CA HIS A 109 5.46 12.27 2.24
C HIS A 109 5.04 13.17 1.07
N PRO A 110 5.90 13.48 0.07
CA PRO A 110 5.49 14.31 -1.06
C PRO A 110 4.39 13.69 -1.94
N TYR A 111 4.18 12.38 -1.88
CA TYR A 111 3.17 11.66 -2.67
C TYR A 111 1.90 11.36 -1.88
N LEU A 112 1.96 11.38 -0.55
CA LEU A 112 0.82 11.10 0.30
C LEU A 112 -0.19 12.26 0.22
N HIS A 113 -1.44 11.91 -0.02
CA HIS A 113 -2.59 12.82 -0.02
C HIS A 113 -3.20 12.90 1.37
N ARG A 114 -4.33 13.60 1.52
CA ARG A 114 -4.88 13.94 2.83
C ARG A 114 -5.19 12.72 3.71
N GLU A 115 -5.96 11.75 3.21
CA GLU A 115 -6.36 10.60 4.04
C GLU A 115 -5.22 9.59 4.20
N SER A 116 -4.48 9.32 3.14
CA SER A 116 -3.29 8.46 3.18
C SER A 116 -2.20 9.01 4.10
N LEU A 117 -1.95 10.32 4.12
CA LEU A 117 -1.02 10.97 5.06
C LEU A 117 -1.52 10.85 6.50
N LYS A 118 -2.82 11.00 6.74
CA LYS A 118 -3.40 10.81 8.07
C LYS A 118 -3.13 9.39 8.59
N TRP A 119 -3.36 8.37 7.78
CA TRP A 119 -3.12 6.98 8.17
C TRP A 119 -1.63 6.65 8.32
N TRP A 120 -0.78 7.23 7.48
CA TRP A 120 0.68 7.18 7.65
C TRP A 120 1.14 7.73 9.00
N ASN A 121 0.58 8.86 9.42
CA ASN A 121 0.88 9.45 10.73
C ASN A 121 0.34 8.59 11.87
N HIS A 122 -0.84 7.99 11.72
CA HIS A 122 -1.35 7.03 12.71
C HIS A 122 -0.46 5.79 12.88
N LEU A 123 0.16 5.31 11.81
CA LEU A 123 1.18 4.25 11.88
C LEU A 123 2.41 4.74 12.66
N ASN A 124 2.92 5.94 12.34
CA ASN A 124 4.05 6.52 13.07
C ASN A 124 3.73 6.66 14.57
N ASP A 125 2.56 7.19 14.92
CA ASP A 125 2.16 7.37 16.32
C ASP A 125 1.99 6.04 17.07
N PHE A 126 1.53 5.00 16.38
CA PHE A 126 1.45 3.66 16.94
C PHE A 126 2.84 3.09 17.22
N TRP A 127 3.76 3.15 16.25
CA TRP A 127 5.13 2.63 16.38
C TRP A 127 5.99 3.46 17.35
N ASP A 128 5.74 4.76 17.47
CA ASP A 128 6.32 5.65 18.49
C ASP A 128 5.75 5.40 19.90
N GLY A 129 4.74 4.54 20.02
CA GLY A 129 4.09 4.21 21.30
C GLY A 129 3.15 5.28 21.84
N LYS A 130 2.80 6.29 21.04
CA LYS A 130 1.88 7.38 21.41
C LYS A 130 0.42 6.94 21.47
N THR A 131 0.05 5.90 20.70
CA THR A 131 -1.30 5.32 20.70
C THR A 131 -1.26 3.83 21.10
N LYS A 132 -2.41 3.21 21.37
CA LYS A 132 -2.51 1.76 21.67
C LYS A 132 -2.81 0.90 20.44
N SER A 133 -3.33 1.53 19.38
CA SER A 133 -3.70 0.91 18.12
C SER A 133 -3.63 1.97 17.03
N VAL A 134 -3.45 1.56 15.78
CA VAL A 134 -3.50 2.45 14.62
C VAL A 134 -4.88 3.14 14.57
N GLY A 135 -4.89 4.48 14.44
CA GLY A 135 -6.11 5.30 14.49
C GLY A 135 -6.77 5.44 15.88
N GLY A 136 -6.17 4.87 16.93
CA GLY A 136 -6.65 4.96 18.30
C GLY A 136 -6.34 6.32 18.97
N PRO A 137 -6.96 6.61 20.13
CA PRO A 137 -6.67 7.85 20.86
C PRO A 137 -5.22 7.89 21.35
N GLU A 138 -4.69 9.11 21.47
CA GLU A 138 -3.41 9.38 22.13
C GLU A 138 -3.45 8.92 23.61
N ARG A 139 -2.30 8.46 24.11
CA ARG A 139 -2.14 7.95 25.48
C ARG A 139 -1.95 9.06 26.51
#